data_AF-A0A1W1X9A6-F1
#
_entry.id   AF-A0A1W1X9A6-F1
#
_cell.length_a   1.000
_cell.length_b   1.000
_cell.length_c   1.000
_cell.angle_alpha   90.00
_cell.angle_beta   90.00
_cell.angle_gamma   90.00
#
_symmetry.space_group_name_H-M   'P 1'
#
loop_
_entity.id
_entity.type
_entity.pdbx_description
1 polymer ?
#
loop_
_entity_poly.entity_id
_entity_poly.type
_entity_poly.pdbx_seq_one_letter_code
_entity_poly.pdbx_strand_id
1 'polypeptide(L)'
;MRDLRFLFKTHYGISRALVIGIDEYQTASPLSYAVSDAVAIKELLVSSLGFSELEVTTLTNEAATRQAILRAFLRFANEDIGLDDRLIVFFAGHGHTRTGSRGEIGYLVPHDADLADFSTLIRWDELTRNADLIRAKHVLFIMDACYGGLALVRTTAAGTTRFLKDMMLRTSRQVLTAGKADEVVSDSGGPIPNHSVFTGHLLEALQGKAATPDGVLTASAVMSYVYAKVASDQNSHQTPHYGHVDGDGDMLLLAPGLGELEQSDTKDIDRLISIPFADPSVEIDSTELKVKRVKTLLASESGTIELHDMLSAEVRRFLAVTSEDTFAFSGQYSLPEFVSRLERYEAAVQDVALLLACVSHWGRLSHLATLQKCVARSSDRLDSIGGLTVWLALRWYPLLIELYCSGIAAVDARRFDSLAAIFGTHLPSSDSQRMPDTFVGAASMAILELNRSTVLNQIPGHERNYTPLSDYLLKVLQPRLDDALFLGKNYETAFDVFEVYFSLCAVDDRLINGKSAWGPIGRFGWKQRHDNSPFERVLKEAKVQRGEWMPLKAGLFGGDIERFDNAADHLAQLLGDLRWW
;
A
#
# COMPACT_ATOMS: atom_id res chain seq x y z
N MET A 1 7.00 12.64 -25.85
CA MET A 1 7.62 11.30 -25.92
C MET A 1 6.57 10.35 -26.48
N ARG A 2 6.85 9.62 -27.58
CA ARG A 2 5.91 8.60 -28.09
C ARG A 2 5.84 7.48 -27.07
N ASP A 3 4.64 7.01 -26.77
CA ASP A 3 4.37 5.93 -25.82
C ASP A 3 5.10 4.65 -26.27
N LEU A 4 6.14 4.25 -25.53
CA LEU A 4 7.01 3.11 -25.86
C LEU A 4 6.27 1.76 -25.79
N ARG A 5 5.10 1.71 -25.16
CA ARG A 5 4.27 0.50 -25.03
C ARG A 5 3.87 -0.11 -26.37
N PHE A 6 3.81 0.68 -27.44
CA PHE A 6 3.49 0.21 -28.80
C PHE A 6 4.70 -0.36 -29.55
N LEU A 7 5.92 -0.31 -28.98
CA LEU A 7 7.15 -0.82 -29.60
C LEU A 7 7.62 -2.15 -29.01
N PHE A 8 7.17 -2.51 -27.80
CA PHE A 8 7.57 -3.76 -27.15
C PHE A 8 6.85 -4.96 -27.75
N LYS A 9 7.53 -6.11 -27.70
CA LYS A 9 7.02 -7.40 -28.12
C LYS A 9 6.78 -8.31 -26.93
N THR A 10 6.01 -9.37 -27.14
CA THR A 10 5.73 -10.40 -26.13
C THR A 10 6.83 -11.47 -26.01
N HIS A 11 8.03 -11.20 -26.53
CA HIS A 11 9.23 -12.01 -26.35
C HIS A 11 10.43 -11.12 -26.03
N TYR A 12 11.52 -11.72 -25.58
CA TYR A 12 12.80 -11.02 -25.42
C TYR A 12 13.63 -11.07 -26.70
N GLY A 13 14.39 -10.01 -26.95
CA GLY A 13 15.44 -9.98 -27.96
C GLY A 13 16.67 -10.73 -27.47
N ILE A 14 17.63 -10.00 -26.87
CA ILE A 14 18.84 -10.58 -26.31
C ILE A 14 18.74 -10.61 -24.78
N SER A 15 19.15 -11.74 -24.19
CA SER A 15 19.26 -11.92 -22.74
C SER A 15 20.70 -11.71 -22.31
N ARG A 16 20.95 -10.67 -21.52
CA ARG A 16 22.30 -10.22 -21.13
C ARG A 16 22.47 -10.30 -19.63
N ALA A 17 23.68 -10.57 -19.17
CA ALA A 17 23.97 -10.56 -17.74
C ALA A 17 25.33 -9.96 -17.41
N LEU A 18 25.41 -9.30 -16.25
CA LEU A 18 26.64 -8.93 -15.58
C LEU A 18 26.67 -9.64 -14.23
N VAL A 19 27.64 -10.52 -14.04
CA VAL A 19 27.74 -11.38 -12.86
C VAL A 19 29.06 -11.10 -12.16
N ILE A 20 29.00 -10.64 -10.92
CA ILE A 20 30.16 -10.18 -10.15
C ILE A 20 30.27 -10.98 -8.86
N GLY A 21 31.45 -11.51 -8.57
CA GLY A 21 31.71 -12.26 -7.33
C GLY A 21 33.10 -11.95 -6.79
N ILE A 22 33.20 -11.43 -5.57
CA ILE A 22 34.47 -10.95 -5.01
C ILE A 22 34.71 -11.58 -3.65
N ASP A 23 35.67 -12.51 -3.61
CA ASP A 23 36.15 -13.14 -2.37
C ASP A 23 37.41 -12.45 -1.85
N GLU A 24 38.30 -12.06 -2.75
CA GLU A 24 39.57 -11.44 -2.39
C GLU A 24 39.48 -9.92 -2.52
N TYR A 25 39.90 -9.18 -1.49
CA TYR A 25 39.90 -7.71 -1.46
C TYR A 25 41.29 -7.20 -1.06
N GLN A 26 41.67 -6.02 -1.57
CA GLN A 26 42.97 -5.42 -1.22
C GLN A 26 42.99 -4.86 0.21
N THR A 27 41.87 -4.31 0.68
CA THR A 27 41.80 -3.61 1.98
C THR A 27 40.72 -4.15 2.93
N ALA A 28 39.80 -4.99 2.45
CA ALA A 28 38.75 -5.61 3.25
C ALA A 28 39.06 -7.08 3.55
N SER A 29 38.38 -7.65 4.55
CA SER A 29 38.50 -9.07 4.87
C SER A 29 38.02 -9.95 3.70
N PRO A 30 38.65 -11.09 3.43
CA PRO A 30 38.21 -11.99 2.37
C PRO A 30 36.85 -12.63 2.69
N LEU A 31 36.16 -13.11 1.64
CA LEU A 31 34.96 -13.94 1.71
C LEU A 31 35.25 -15.34 1.14
N SER A 32 34.35 -16.28 1.38
CA SER A 32 34.56 -17.71 1.06
C SER A 32 33.75 -18.21 -0.14
N TYR A 33 32.66 -17.53 -0.51
CA TYR A 33 31.62 -18.09 -1.40
C TYR A 33 31.21 -17.18 -2.56
N ALA A 34 31.61 -15.91 -2.60
CA ALA A 34 31.12 -14.95 -3.58
C ALA A 34 31.52 -15.30 -5.02
N VAL A 35 32.71 -15.87 -5.23
CA VAL A 35 33.13 -16.36 -6.55
C VAL A 35 32.36 -17.61 -6.94
N SER A 36 32.18 -18.54 -6.01
CA SER A 36 31.38 -19.77 -6.22
C SER A 36 29.94 -19.43 -6.61
N ASP A 37 29.33 -18.48 -5.89
CA ASP A 37 28.00 -17.93 -6.15
C ASP A 37 27.88 -17.33 -7.56
N ALA A 38 28.83 -16.47 -7.94
CA ALA A 38 28.87 -15.88 -9.28
C ALA A 38 29.02 -16.94 -10.39
N VAL A 39 29.87 -17.95 -10.19
CA VAL A 39 30.07 -19.03 -11.18
C VAL A 39 28.78 -19.85 -11.33
N ALA A 40 28.15 -20.26 -10.24
CA ALA A 40 26.91 -21.03 -10.29
C ALA A 40 25.76 -20.26 -10.95
N ILE A 41 25.63 -18.95 -10.69
CA ILE A 41 24.64 -18.10 -11.36
C ILE A 41 24.93 -17.99 -12.86
N LYS A 42 26.19 -17.79 -13.27
CA LYS A 42 26.57 -17.80 -14.70
C LYS A 42 26.15 -19.11 -15.36
N GLU A 43 26.51 -20.24 -14.76
CA GLU A 43 26.21 -21.56 -15.30
C GLU A 43 24.71 -21.80 -15.43
N LEU A 44 23.91 -21.40 -14.43
CA LEU A 44 22.47 -21.56 -14.46
C LEU A 44 21.79 -20.68 -15.52
N LEU A 45 22.25 -19.43 -15.65
CA LEU A 45 21.75 -18.50 -16.68
C LEU A 45 21.95 -19.08 -18.09
N VAL A 46 23.13 -19.64 -18.36
CA VAL A 46 23.48 -20.21 -19.66
C VAL A 46 22.80 -21.55 -19.91
N SER A 47 22.89 -22.48 -18.95
CA SER A 47 22.41 -23.85 -19.13
C SER A 47 20.88 -23.99 -19.11
N SER A 48 20.19 -23.17 -18.31
CA SER A 48 18.79 -23.40 -17.95
C SER A 48 17.87 -22.24 -18.30
N LEU A 49 18.37 -21.01 -18.36
CA LEU A 49 17.55 -19.80 -18.61
C LEU A 49 17.76 -19.17 -19.99
N GLY A 50 18.55 -19.82 -20.85
CA GLY A 50 18.68 -19.48 -22.27
C GLY A 50 19.52 -18.21 -22.54
N PHE A 51 20.42 -17.83 -21.64
CA PHE A 51 21.36 -16.76 -21.89
C PHE A 51 22.51 -17.28 -22.76
N SER A 52 22.90 -16.51 -23.79
CA SER A 52 24.10 -16.81 -24.56
C SER A 52 25.33 -16.55 -23.71
N GLU A 53 26.30 -17.46 -23.70
CA GLU A 53 27.55 -17.27 -22.95
C GLU A 53 28.29 -15.99 -23.35
N LEU A 54 28.20 -15.59 -24.62
CA LEU A 54 28.81 -14.35 -25.13
C LEU A 54 28.17 -13.07 -24.56
N GLU A 55 26.95 -13.18 -24.03
CA GLU A 55 26.16 -12.08 -23.47
C GLU A 55 26.18 -12.07 -21.94
N VAL A 56 26.91 -13.00 -21.31
CA VAL A 56 27.14 -13.03 -19.87
C VAL A 56 28.57 -12.58 -19.57
N THR A 57 28.70 -11.36 -19.05
CA THR A 57 29.99 -10.83 -18.58
C THR A 57 30.18 -11.20 -17.12
N THR A 58 31.31 -11.86 -16.79
CA THR A 58 31.65 -12.24 -15.42
C THR A 58 32.92 -11.53 -14.96
N LEU A 59 32.88 -10.93 -13.77
CA LEU A 59 34.03 -10.28 -13.14
C LEU A 59 34.24 -10.89 -11.74
N THR A 60 35.42 -11.44 -11.49
CA THR A 60 35.75 -12.05 -10.19
C THR A 60 37.06 -11.51 -9.63
N ASN A 61 37.13 -11.41 -8.30
CA ASN A 61 38.33 -10.98 -7.55
C ASN A 61 39.04 -9.77 -8.20
N GLU A 62 40.32 -9.91 -8.55
CA GLU A 62 41.17 -8.87 -9.16
C GLU A 62 40.61 -8.26 -10.45
N ALA A 63 39.75 -8.96 -11.18
CA ALA A 63 39.08 -8.44 -12.37
C ALA A 63 37.89 -7.52 -12.02
N ALA A 64 37.34 -7.63 -10.81
CA ALA A 64 36.18 -6.88 -10.33
C ALA A 64 36.59 -5.55 -9.67
N THR A 65 37.41 -4.76 -10.37
CA THR A 65 37.76 -3.39 -9.94
C THR A 65 36.58 -2.45 -10.10
N ARG A 66 36.57 -1.33 -9.38
CA ARG A 66 35.54 -0.28 -9.50
C ARG A 66 35.35 0.14 -10.96
N GLN A 67 36.46 0.37 -11.66
CA GLN A 67 36.44 0.80 -13.05
C GLN A 67 35.90 -0.28 -13.98
N ALA A 68 36.29 -1.55 -13.77
CA ALA A 68 35.82 -2.66 -14.59
C ALA A 68 34.31 -2.90 -14.43
N ILE A 69 33.80 -2.87 -13.19
CA ILE A 69 32.37 -3.05 -12.89
C ILE A 69 31.54 -1.94 -13.55
N LEU A 70 31.90 -0.67 -13.32
CA LEU A 70 31.17 0.45 -13.91
C LEU A 70 31.25 0.46 -15.44
N ARG A 71 32.40 0.10 -16.01
CA ARG A 71 32.55 -0.01 -17.47
C ARG A 71 31.68 -1.11 -18.06
N ALA A 72 31.63 -2.27 -17.41
CA ALA A 72 30.79 -3.38 -17.83
C ALA A 72 29.30 -3.03 -17.74
N PHE A 73 28.88 -2.38 -16.65
CA PHE A 73 27.49 -1.96 -16.46
C PHE A 73 27.06 -0.86 -17.44
N LEU A 74 27.85 0.21 -17.59
CA LEU A 74 27.51 1.33 -18.46
C LEU A 74 27.57 0.98 -19.96
N ARG A 75 28.22 -0.13 -20.35
CA ARG A 75 28.12 -0.66 -21.72
C ARG A 75 26.67 -0.92 -22.12
N PHE A 76 25.79 -1.28 -21.19
CA PHE A 76 24.37 -1.52 -21.47
C PHE A 76 23.56 -0.24 -21.72
N ALA A 77 24.16 0.95 -21.60
CA ALA A 77 23.55 2.20 -22.04
C ALA A 77 23.80 2.49 -23.54
N ASN A 78 24.61 1.67 -24.22
CA ASN A 78 24.92 1.87 -25.63
C ASN A 78 23.75 1.50 -26.56
N GLU A 79 23.82 1.99 -27.79
CA GLU A 79 22.75 1.82 -28.79
C GLU A 79 22.57 0.38 -29.29
N ASP A 80 23.52 -0.53 -29.04
CA ASP A 80 23.43 -1.95 -29.38
C ASP A 80 22.46 -2.74 -28.47
N ILE A 81 21.94 -2.11 -27.42
CA ILE A 81 20.91 -2.70 -26.55
C ILE A 81 19.51 -2.49 -27.15
N GLY A 82 18.84 -3.61 -27.43
CA GLY A 82 17.48 -3.63 -27.97
C GLY A 82 16.44 -3.21 -26.94
N LEU A 83 15.31 -2.68 -27.41
CA LEU A 83 14.16 -2.33 -26.55
C LEU A 83 13.56 -3.58 -25.88
N ASP A 84 13.54 -4.71 -26.57
CA ASP A 84 13.03 -5.98 -26.06
C ASP A 84 14.09 -6.83 -25.33
N ASP A 85 15.29 -6.31 -25.09
CA ASP A 85 16.31 -7.03 -24.34
C ASP A 85 15.93 -7.15 -22.85
N ARG A 86 16.55 -8.12 -22.16
CA ARG A 86 16.54 -8.20 -20.70
C ARG A 86 17.97 -8.23 -20.15
N LEU A 87 18.16 -7.61 -18.99
CA LEU A 87 19.44 -7.55 -18.31
C LEU A 87 19.33 -8.05 -16.86
N ILE A 88 20.18 -9.01 -16.49
CA ILE A 88 20.34 -9.41 -15.08
C ILE A 88 21.69 -8.90 -14.59
N VAL A 89 21.71 -8.21 -13.45
CA VAL A 89 22.93 -7.80 -12.76
C VAL A 89 22.98 -8.53 -11.42
N PHE A 90 23.93 -9.43 -11.29
CA PHE A 90 24.19 -10.19 -10.06
C PHE A 90 25.49 -9.70 -9.42
N PHE A 91 25.45 -9.45 -8.11
CA PHE A 91 26.63 -9.09 -7.32
C PHE A 91 26.65 -9.91 -6.03
N ALA A 92 27.75 -10.60 -5.77
CA ALA A 92 28.07 -11.20 -4.49
C ALA A 92 29.38 -10.63 -3.94
N GLY A 93 29.34 -10.12 -2.71
CA GLY A 93 30.52 -9.50 -2.09
C GLY A 93 30.19 -8.62 -0.90
N HIS A 94 31.18 -7.84 -0.45
CA HIS A 94 30.99 -6.87 0.63
C HIS A 94 30.08 -5.73 0.18
N GLY A 95 29.18 -5.37 1.08
CA GLY A 95 28.44 -4.12 1.04
C GLY A 95 28.86 -3.21 2.20
N HIS A 96 28.67 -1.91 2.02
CA HIS A 96 28.93 -0.93 3.06
C HIS A 96 27.75 0.03 3.18
N THR A 97 27.34 0.35 4.39
CA THR A 97 26.22 1.26 4.65
C THR A 97 26.70 2.47 5.43
N ARG A 98 26.27 3.65 4.98
CA ARG A 98 26.52 4.89 5.70
C ARG A 98 25.22 5.63 5.97
N THR A 99 25.02 6.04 7.22
CA THR A 99 23.91 6.92 7.58
C THR A 99 24.17 8.34 7.05
N GLY A 100 23.33 8.79 6.12
CA GLY A 100 23.28 10.17 5.63
C GLY A 100 22.17 10.98 6.30
N SER A 101 22.05 12.26 5.95
CA SER A 101 21.03 13.17 6.51
C SER A 101 19.59 12.85 6.07
N ARG A 102 19.42 12.00 5.06
CA ARG A 102 18.11 11.60 4.47
C ARG A 102 17.85 10.09 4.59
N GLY A 103 18.60 9.40 5.45
CA GLY A 103 18.54 7.95 5.59
C GLY A 103 19.86 7.26 5.26
N GLU A 104 19.85 5.94 5.26
CA GLU A 104 21.02 5.12 4.96
C GLU A 104 21.30 5.04 3.45
N ILE A 105 22.57 5.01 3.08
CA ILE A 105 23.04 4.87 1.71
C ILE A 105 23.91 3.62 1.64
N GLY A 106 23.52 2.71 0.75
CA GLY A 106 24.27 1.49 0.45
C GLY A 106 25.34 1.69 -0.61
N TYR A 107 26.44 0.96 -0.44
CA TYR A 107 27.58 0.90 -1.34
C TYR A 107 27.94 -0.55 -1.59
N LEU A 108 28.33 -0.87 -2.82
CA LEU A 108 29.04 -2.09 -3.15
C LEU A 108 30.54 -1.83 -3.02
N VAL A 109 31.28 -2.84 -2.56
CA VAL A 109 32.74 -2.78 -2.35
C VAL A 109 33.44 -3.54 -3.48
N PRO A 110 34.12 -2.86 -4.42
CA PRO A 110 34.99 -3.50 -5.40
C PRO A 110 36.26 -4.13 -4.79
N HIS A 111 36.97 -4.95 -5.57
CA HIS A 111 38.23 -5.58 -5.14
C HIS A 111 39.31 -4.58 -4.73
N ASP A 112 39.43 -3.48 -5.48
CA ASP A 112 40.40 -2.40 -5.31
C ASP A 112 39.87 -1.24 -4.43
N ALA A 113 38.78 -1.47 -3.70
CA ALA A 113 38.21 -0.46 -2.82
C ALA A 113 39.08 -0.19 -1.59
N ASP A 114 39.04 1.04 -1.11
CA ASP A 114 39.49 1.46 0.21
C ASP A 114 38.27 1.92 1.02
N LEU A 115 37.94 1.20 2.10
CA LEU A 115 36.78 1.51 2.95
C LEU A 115 36.88 2.89 3.63
N ALA A 116 38.08 3.47 3.72
CA ALA A 116 38.27 4.85 4.20
C ALA A 116 37.99 5.91 3.12
N ASP A 117 38.07 5.55 1.84
CA ASP A 117 37.79 6.45 0.70
C ASP A 117 36.56 5.98 -0.08
N PHE A 118 35.40 6.54 0.28
CA PHE A 118 34.12 6.25 -0.36
C PHE A 118 34.08 6.49 -1.88
N SER A 119 35.04 7.25 -2.46
CA SER A 119 35.12 7.43 -3.90
C SER A 119 35.53 6.17 -4.65
N THR A 120 36.17 5.23 -3.95
CA THR A 120 36.57 3.91 -4.44
C THR A 120 35.46 2.86 -4.33
N LEU A 121 34.34 3.21 -3.69
CA LEU A 121 33.14 2.38 -3.61
C LEU A 121 32.18 2.69 -4.78
N ILE A 122 31.23 1.79 -5.01
CA ILE A 122 30.14 2.00 -5.98
C ILE A 122 28.87 2.26 -5.20
N ARG A 123 28.30 3.45 -5.38
CA ARG A 123 27.04 3.79 -4.73
C ARG A 123 25.90 2.99 -5.35
N TRP A 124 25.03 2.40 -4.51
CA TRP A 124 23.87 1.67 -5.00
C TRP A 124 22.92 2.56 -5.84
N ASP A 125 22.70 3.78 -5.37
CA ASP A 125 21.82 4.74 -6.03
C ASP A 125 22.41 5.29 -7.35
N GLU A 126 23.72 5.16 -7.55
CA GLU A 126 24.38 5.42 -8.84
C GLU A 126 24.03 4.34 -9.86
N LEU A 127 24.08 3.05 -9.48
CA LEU A 127 23.72 1.94 -10.36
C LEU A 127 22.24 1.99 -10.78
N THR A 128 21.34 2.21 -9.82
CA THR A 128 19.90 2.23 -10.11
C THR A 128 19.49 3.43 -10.96
N ARG A 129 20.02 4.63 -10.71
CA ARG A 129 19.76 5.81 -11.58
C ARG A 129 20.37 5.65 -12.96
N ASN A 130 21.57 5.08 -13.06
CA ASN A 130 22.20 4.83 -14.36
C ASN A 130 21.44 3.74 -15.17
N ALA A 131 20.61 2.92 -14.52
CA ALA A 131 19.74 1.96 -15.20
C ALA A 131 18.67 2.64 -16.08
N ASP A 132 18.35 3.91 -15.85
CA ASP A 132 17.45 4.71 -16.69
C ASP A 132 18.02 4.95 -18.09
N LEU A 133 19.35 4.85 -18.23
CA LEU A 133 20.03 4.96 -19.53
C LEU A 133 19.92 3.66 -20.35
N ILE A 134 19.56 2.55 -19.70
CA ILE A 134 19.50 1.23 -20.33
C ILE A 134 18.14 1.08 -21.01
N ARG A 135 18.16 0.82 -22.33
CA ARG A 135 16.94 0.73 -23.16
C ARG A 135 16.18 -0.58 -23.04
N ALA A 136 16.83 -1.64 -22.53
CA ALA A 136 16.23 -2.95 -22.31
C ALA A 136 14.92 -2.81 -21.50
N LYS A 137 13.82 -3.42 -21.93
CA LYS A 137 12.54 -3.27 -21.23
C LYS A 137 12.58 -3.79 -19.79
N HIS A 138 13.36 -4.84 -19.51
CA HIS A 138 13.47 -5.42 -18.17
C HIS A 138 14.92 -5.45 -17.67
N VAL A 139 15.14 -4.94 -16.46
CA VAL A 139 16.42 -5.06 -15.73
C VAL A 139 16.13 -5.61 -14.35
N LEU A 140 16.86 -6.64 -13.94
CA LEU A 140 16.76 -7.26 -12.62
C LEU A 140 18.12 -7.18 -11.91
N PHE A 141 18.14 -6.54 -10.76
CA PHE A 141 19.29 -6.47 -9.88
C PHE A 141 19.17 -7.52 -8.76
N ILE A 142 20.19 -8.33 -8.56
CA ILE A 142 20.26 -9.34 -7.50
C ILE A 142 21.56 -9.13 -6.71
N MET A 143 21.42 -8.66 -5.47
CA MET A 143 22.54 -8.16 -4.67
C MET A 143 22.70 -9.00 -3.39
N ASP A 144 23.62 -9.95 -3.43
CA ASP A 144 24.09 -10.71 -2.27
C ASP A 144 25.21 -9.93 -1.56
N ALA A 145 24.83 -8.79 -0.99
CA ALA A 145 25.73 -7.90 -0.27
C ALA A 145 24.97 -7.19 0.84
N CYS A 146 25.66 -6.95 1.95
CA CYS A 146 25.07 -6.30 3.12
C CYS A 146 24.99 -4.79 2.93
N TYR A 147 23.81 -4.25 2.66
CA TYR A 147 23.61 -2.80 2.75
C TYR A 147 22.20 -2.38 3.16
N GLY A 148 22.10 -1.27 3.89
CA GLY A 148 20.87 -0.65 4.36
C GLY A 148 20.34 0.44 3.42
N GLY A 149 19.13 0.94 3.73
CA GLY A 149 18.53 2.10 3.05
C GLY A 149 17.57 1.81 1.89
N LEU A 150 17.19 0.56 1.66
CA LEU A 150 16.17 0.20 0.66
C LEU A 150 14.78 0.14 1.29
N ALA A 151 13.95 1.14 1.01
CA ALA A 151 12.50 1.09 1.26
C ALA A 151 11.78 0.74 -0.04
N LEU A 152 11.63 -0.55 -0.34
CA LEU A 152 10.91 -1.04 -1.51
C LEU A 152 10.03 -2.22 -1.12
N VAL A 153 8.72 -2.11 -1.36
CA VAL A 153 7.84 -3.20 -1.86
C VAL A 153 6.69 -2.55 -2.63
N ARG A 154 6.65 -2.75 -3.95
CA ARG A 154 5.43 -2.70 -4.78
C ARG A 154 5.31 -4.08 -5.39
N THR A 155 4.29 -4.86 -5.03
CA THR A 155 4.01 -6.16 -5.65
C THR A 155 2.93 -5.98 -6.72
N THR A 156 3.22 -6.45 -7.93
CA THR A 156 2.22 -6.60 -8.99
C THR A 156 1.38 -7.84 -8.67
N ALA A 157 0.05 -7.71 -8.76
CA ALA A 157 -0.88 -8.80 -8.43
C ALA A 157 -0.79 -9.91 -9.47
N ALA A 158 -0.93 -11.18 -9.07
CA ALA A 158 -0.94 -12.31 -9.98
C ALA A 158 -2.08 -12.21 -11.01
N GLY A 159 -1.81 -12.59 -12.27
CA GLY A 159 -2.82 -12.63 -13.32
C GLY A 159 -2.59 -13.73 -14.36
N THR A 160 -3.55 -13.85 -15.27
CA THR A 160 -3.66 -14.88 -16.32
C THR A 160 -2.57 -14.80 -17.40
N THR A 161 -2.60 -15.67 -18.41
CA THR A 161 -1.70 -15.59 -19.59
C THR A 161 -1.76 -14.21 -20.29
N ARG A 162 -2.91 -13.53 -20.24
CA ARG A 162 -3.07 -12.13 -20.68
C ARG A 162 -2.26 -11.15 -19.83
N PHE A 163 -2.14 -11.42 -18.54
CA PHE A 163 -1.29 -10.66 -17.61
C PHE A 163 0.20 -10.89 -17.89
N LEU A 164 0.65 -12.11 -18.23
CA LEU A 164 2.06 -12.33 -18.63
C LEU A 164 2.42 -11.54 -19.91
N LYS A 165 1.56 -11.57 -20.93
CA LYS A 165 1.74 -10.75 -22.14
C LYS A 165 1.77 -9.26 -21.81
N ASP A 166 0.86 -8.78 -20.95
CA ASP A 166 0.82 -7.38 -20.50
C ASP A 166 2.08 -6.98 -19.72
N MET A 167 2.59 -7.84 -18.83
CA MET A 167 3.84 -7.61 -18.11
C MET A 167 5.05 -7.50 -19.04
N MET A 168 5.08 -8.28 -20.14
CA MET A 168 6.15 -8.21 -21.15
C MET A 168 6.10 -6.97 -22.05
N LEU A 169 4.97 -6.24 -22.05
CA LEU A 169 4.76 -5.01 -22.82
C LEU A 169 4.97 -3.74 -21.96
N ARG A 170 5.48 -3.89 -20.74
CA ARG A 170 5.80 -2.81 -19.81
C ARG A 170 7.28 -2.79 -19.53
N THR A 171 7.79 -1.65 -19.10
CA THR A 171 9.16 -1.56 -18.59
C THR A 171 9.18 -2.01 -17.13
N SER A 172 10.32 -2.56 -16.70
CA SER A 172 10.51 -2.99 -15.31
C SER A 172 11.97 -2.90 -14.90
N ARG A 173 12.21 -2.36 -13.72
CA ARG A 173 13.49 -2.31 -13.01
C ARG A 173 13.26 -2.93 -11.65
N GLN A 174 13.63 -4.19 -11.47
CA GLN A 174 13.38 -4.95 -10.26
C GLN A 174 14.68 -5.13 -9.47
N VAL A 175 14.56 -5.25 -8.15
CA VAL A 175 15.70 -5.51 -7.26
C VAL A 175 15.34 -6.57 -6.22
N LEU A 176 16.31 -7.43 -5.95
CA LEU A 176 16.37 -8.36 -4.84
C LEU A 176 17.71 -8.14 -4.11
N THR A 177 17.68 -8.01 -2.80
CA THR A 177 18.90 -7.88 -1.99
C THR A 177 18.85 -8.79 -0.77
N ALA A 178 20.01 -9.26 -0.33
CA ALA A 178 20.20 -9.95 0.94
C ALA A 178 19.92 -9.03 2.16
N GLY A 179 20.04 -7.71 2.02
CA GLY A 179 19.75 -6.74 3.07
C GLY A 179 20.80 -6.68 4.19
N LYS A 180 20.45 -6.16 5.37
CA LYS A 180 21.39 -6.04 6.49
C LYS A 180 21.71 -7.41 7.07
N ALA A 181 22.98 -7.62 7.42
CA ALA A 181 23.41 -8.63 8.38
C ALA A 181 23.99 -7.89 9.59
N ASP A 182 23.45 -8.14 10.77
CA ASP A 182 23.93 -7.54 12.02
C ASP A 182 25.20 -8.27 12.50
N GLU A 183 26.34 -8.00 11.84
CA GLU A 183 27.69 -8.56 12.03
C GLU A 183 28.09 -9.77 11.16
N VAL A 184 29.41 -10.04 11.20
CA VAL A 184 30.29 -10.76 10.28
C VAL A 184 29.72 -12.11 9.82
N VAL A 185 29.53 -12.19 8.50
CA VAL A 185 29.44 -13.34 7.61
C VAL A 185 29.22 -14.69 8.31
N SER A 186 27.98 -15.17 8.17
CA SER A 186 27.64 -16.59 8.22
C SER A 186 28.48 -17.36 7.18
N ASP A 187 29.68 -17.76 7.56
CA ASP A 187 30.43 -18.91 6.98
C ASP A 187 29.70 -20.25 7.27
N SER A 188 28.45 -20.21 7.71
CA SER A 188 27.66 -21.36 8.15
C SER A 188 27.20 -22.26 6.99
N GLY A 189 27.50 -21.88 5.73
CA GLY A 189 27.05 -22.55 4.52
C GLY A 189 25.55 -22.34 4.27
N GLY A 190 25.20 -22.12 3.01
CA GLY A 190 23.80 -22.07 2.57
C GLY A 190 23.14 -23.45 2.47
N PRO A 191 21.89 -23.51 2.00
CA PRO A 191 21.19 -24.77 1.73
C PRO A 191 21.91 -25.65 0.69
N ILE A 192 22.81 -25.05 -0.10
CA ILE A 192 23.69 -25.73 -1.05
C ILE A 192 25.14 -25.56 -0.57
N PRO A 193 25.94 -26.64 -0.50
CA PRO A 193 27.35 -26.54 -0.14
C PRO A 193 28.12 -25.55 -1.02
N ASN A 194 29.07 -24.82 -0.44
CA ASN A 194 29.92 -23.81 -1.10
C ASN A 194 29.17 -22.58 -1.67
N HIS A 195 28.00 -22.28 -1.13
CA HIS A 195 27.22 -21.09 -1.48
C HIS A 195 26.78 -20.34 -0.24
N SER A 196 26.56 -19.02 -0.38
CA SER A 196 25.92 -18.23 0.68
C SER A 196 24.48 -18.71 0.93
N VAL A 197 23.90 -18.35 2.07
CA VAL A 197 22.48 -18.66 2.38
C VAL A 197 21.56 -18.04 1.33
N PHE A 198 21.78 -16.75 1.01
CA PHE A 198 21.01 -16.03 0.00
C PHE A 198 21.14 -16.66 -1.39
N THR A 199 22.37 -16.86 -1.87
CA THR A 199 22.60 -17.40 -3.22
C THR A 199 22.17 -18.88 -3.30
N GLY A 200 22.34 -19.66 -2.23
CA GLY A 200 21.85 -21.04 -2.18
C GLY A 200 20.34 -21.12 -2.46
N HIS A 201 19.52 -20.31 -1.76
CA HIS A 201 18.08 -20.28 -2.02
C HIS A 201 17.72 -19.65 -3.37
N LEU A 202 18.51 -18.70 -3.86
CA LEU A 202 18.35 -18.15 -5.21
C LEU A 202 18.56 -19.21 -6.28
N LEU A 203 19.60 -20.04 -6.16
CA LEU A 203 19.86 -21.15 -7.08
C LEU A 203 18.70 -22.15 -7.06
N GLU A 204 18.20 -22.51 -5.88
CA GLU A 204 17.01 -23.36 -5.74
C GLU A 204 15.77 -22.76 -6.44
N ALA A 205 15.53 -21.45 -6.27
CA ALA A 205 14.42 -20.75 -6.90
C ALA A 205 14.52 -20.80 -8.42
N LEU A 206 15.69 -20.45 -8.96
CA LEU A 206 15.98 -20.38 -10.39
C LEU A 206 16.01 -21.77 -11.06
N GLN A 207 16.33 -22.82 -10.31
CA GLN A 207 16.22 -24.22 -10.75
C GLN A 207 14.78 -24.76 -10.79
N GLY A 208 13.79 -23.91 -10.45
CA GLY A 208 12.38 -24.20 -10.63
C GLY A 208 11.60 -24.41 -9.33
N LYS A 209 12.21 -24.28 -8.14
CA LYS A 209 11.42 -24.32 -6.89
C LYS A 209 10.48 -23.12 -6.73
N ALA A 210 10.72 -22.05 -7.49
CA ALA A 210 9.83 -20.89 -7.58
C ALA A 210 8.94 -20.89 -8.86
N ALA A 211 9.01 -21.93 -9.69
CA ALA A 211 8.26 -22.00 -10.94
C ALA A 211 6.80 -22.42 -10.72
N THR A 212 5.92 -21.95 -11.60
CA THR A 212 4.51 -22.36 -11.63
C THR A 212 4.35 -23.85 -11.95
N PRO A 213 3.18 -24.45 -11.68
CA PRO A 213 2.86 -25.81 -12.15
C PRO A 213 3.03 -25.98 -13.67
N ASP A 214 2.86 -24.89 -14.43
CA ASP A 214 3.06 -24.84 -15.89
C ASP A 214 4.51 -24.51 -16.29
N GLY A 215 5.44 -24.45 -15.32
CA GLY A 215 6.86 -24.21 -15.52
C GLY A 215 7.25 -22.76 -15.81
N VAL A 216 6.33 -21.80 -15.62
CA VAL A 216 6.64 -20.36 -15.79
C VAL A 216 7.40 -19.86 -14.56
N LEU A 217 8.44 -19.07 -14.76
CA LEU A 217 9.27 -18.50 -13.70
C LEU A 217 9.41 -17.00 -13.95
N THR A 218 8.92 -16.17 -13.04
CA THR A 218 9.08 -14.71 -13.08
C THR A 218 10.07 -14.23 -12.02
N ALA A 219 10.61 -13.03 -12.21
CA ALA A 219 11.46 -12.40 -11.22
C ALA A 219 10.70 -12.20 -9.90
N SER A 220 9.43 -11.76 -9.93
CA SER A 220 8.63 -11.65 -8.70
C SER A 220 8.49 -12.98 -7.96
N ALA A 221 8.30 -14.09 -8.69
CA ALA A 221 8.22 -15.42 -8.08
C ALA A 221 9.55 -15.82 -7.43
N VAL A 222 10.68 -15.59 -8.11
CA VAL A 222 12.02 -15.83 -7.56
C VAL A 222 12.29 -14.96 -6.34
N MET A 223 12.01 -13.66 -6.42
CA MET A 223 12.21 -12.71 -5.33
C MET A 223 11.41 -13.10 -4.08
N SER A 224 10.14 -13.47 -4.27
CA SER A 224 9.25 -13.93 -3.20
C SER A 224 9.78 -15.23 -2.56
N TYR A 225 10.18 -16.21 -3.38
CA TYR A 225 10.75 -17.46 -2.89
C TYR A 225 12.01 -17.22 -2.05
N VAL A 226 12.96 -16.45 -2.59
CA VAL A 226 14.23 -16.16 -1.91
C VAL A 226 13.98 -15.40 -0.62
N TYR A 227 13.14 -14.36 -0.65
CA TYR A 227 12.76 -13.63 0.56
C TYR A 227 12.22 -14.58 1.64
N ALA A 228 11.24 -15.42 1.30
CA ALA A 228 10.61 -16.34 2.25
C ALA A 228 11.60 -17.36 2.82
N LYS A 229 12.44 -17.96 1.96
CA LYS A 229 13.40 -18.98 2.40
C LYS A 229 14.55 -18.39 3.20
N VAL A 230 15.15 -17.28 2.74
CA VAL A 230 16.22 -16.59 3.48
C VAL A 230 15.73 -16.03 4.80
N ALA A 231 14.49 -15.51 4.88
CA ALA A 231 13.93 -15.00 6.13
C ALA A 231 13.55 -16.11 7.14
N SER A 232 13.35 -17.35 6.68
CA SER A 232 12.97 -18.50 7.54
C SER A 232 14.10 -19.50 7.77
N ASP A 233 15.25 -19.34 7.12
CA ASP A 233 16.42 -20.19 7.32
C ASP A 233 17.05 -19.90 8.69
N GLN A 234 17.27 -20.96 9.48
CA GLN A 234 17.82 -20.89 10.82
C GLN A 234 19.27 -20.39 10.87
N ASN A 235 20.00 -20.52 9.76
CA ASN A 235 21.37 -20.07 9.58
C ASN A 235 21.45 -18.66 8.96
N SER A 236 20.30 -18.02 8.74
CA SER A 236 20.19 -16.68 8.18
C SER A 236 20.02 -15.63 9.26
N HIS A 237 20.86 -14.60 9.20
CA HIS A 237 20.68 -13.33 9.90
C HIS A 237 20.42 -12.19 8.91
N GLN A 238 20.07 -12.54 7.67
CA GLN A 238 19.84 -11.61 6.59
C GLN A 238 18.38 -11.16 6.62
N THR A 239 18.14 -9.86 6.42
CA THR A 239 16.79 -9.31 6.22
C THR A 239 16.60 -8.95 4.74
N PRO A 240 16.28 -9.92 3.87
CA PRO A 240 16.19 -9.66 2.44
C PRO A 240 15.13 -8.60 2.12
N HIS A 241 15.32 -7.84 1.06
CA HIS A 241 14.34 -6.87 0.56
C HIS A 241 14.21 -7.00 -0.95
N TYR A 242 13.01 -6.78 -1.49
CA TYR A 242 12.78 -6.83 -2.93
C TYR A 242 11.66 -5.90 -3.39
N GLY A 243 11.69 -5.52 -4.66
CA GLY A 243 10.62 -4.70 -5.25
C GLY A 243 10.97 -4.09 -6.60
N HIS A 244 10.20 -3.07 -6.98
CA HIS A 244 10.37 -2.32 -8.22
C HIS A 244 11.04 -0.97 -7.92
N VAL A 245 12.17 -0.70 -8.58
CA VAL A 245 12.83 0.60 -8.61
C VAL A 245 12.07 1.55 -9.55
N ASP A 246 11.67 1.04 -10.72
CA ASP A 246 10.87 1.75 -11.72
C ASP A 246 10.08 0.76 -12.58
N GLY A 247 8.99 1.25 -13.19
CA GLY A 247 8.08 0.44 -14.00
C GLY A 247 7.18 -0.50 -13.19
N ASP A 248 6.32 -1.20 -13.92
CA ASP A 248 5.26 -2.07 -13.40
C ASP A 248 5.09 -3.37 -14.21
N GLY A 249 6.05 -3.70 -15.09
CA GLY A 249 6.19 -5.02 -15.70
C GLY A 249 6.89 -6.03 -14.78
N ASP A 250 7.02 -7.27 -15.22
CA ASP A 250 7.75 -8.33 -14.49
C ASP A 250 8.65 -9.10 -15.46
N MET A 251 9.91 -9.34 -15.04
CA MET A 251 10.82 -10.11 -15.87
C MET A 251 10.47 -11.60 -15.86
N LEU A 252 10.01 -12.13 -16.99
CA LEU A 252 9.97 -13.58 -17.20
C LEU A 252 11.39 -14.13 -17.34
N LEU A 253 11.74 -15.10 -16.49
CA LEU A 253 13.01 -15.82 -16.50
C LEU A 253 12.92 -17.10 -17.35
N LEU A 254 11.83 -17.85 -17.18
CA LEU A 254 11.47 -19.03 -17.96
C LEU A 254 9.97 -19.02 -18.26
N ALA A 255 9.57 -19.38 -19.49
CA ALA A 255 8.16 -19.49 -19.84
C ALA A 255 7.95 -20.53 -20.95
N PRO A 256 7.82 -21.82 -20.58
CA PRO A 256 7.53 -22.88 -21.53
C PRO A 256 6.19 -22.61 -22.23
N GLY A 257 6.14 -22.68 -23.56
CA GLY A 257 4.92 -22.52 -24.35
C GLY A 257 4.51 -21.08 -24.73
N LEU A 258 5.27 -20.05 -24.32
CA LEU A 258 4.95 -18.65 -24.68
C LEU A 258 5.03 -18.40 -26.21
N GLY A 259 5.93 -19.08 -26.91
CA GLY A 259 6.06 -19.00 -28.37
C GLY A 259 4.90 -19.66 -29.15
N GLU A 260 4.20 -20.63 -28.55
CA GLU A 260 3.01 -21.25 -29.16
C GLU A 260 1.79 -20.30 -29.07
N LEU A 261 1.74 -19.45 -28.04
CA LEU A 261 0.72 -18.42 -27.82
C LEU A 261 0.87 -17.19 -28.74
N GLU A 262 1.98 -17.05 -29.47
CA GLU A 262 2.18 -16.04 -30.52
C GLU A 262 1.67 -16.51 -31.89
N GLN A 263 1.53 -17.83 -32.12
CA GLN A 263 1.11 -18.38 -33.42
C GLN A 263 -0.41 -18.59 -33.55
N SER A 264 -1.17 -18.56 -32.45
CA SER A 264 -2.63 -18.69 -32.52
C SER A 264 -3.30 -17.33 -32.79
N ASP A 265 -3.33 -16.91 -34.06
CA ASP A 265 -4.18 -15.81 -34.55
C ASP A 265 -5.69 -16.15 -34.53
N THR A 266 -6.06 -17.27 -33.89
CA THR A 266 -7.42 -17.83 -33.91
C THR A 266 -7.95 -18.05 -32.49
N LYS A 267 -8.75 -17.08 -32.01
CA LYS A 267 -9.56 -17.08 -30.77
C LYS A 267 -8.78 -17.42 -29.50
N ASP A 268 -8.61 -16.42 -28.61
CA ASP A 268 -8.14 -16.57 -27.23
C ASP A 268 -8.65 -17.86 -26.57
N ILE A 269 -7.79 -18.89 -26.53
CA ILE A 269 -8.03 -20.09 -25.74
C ILE A 269 -7.43 -19.78 -24.37
N ASP A 270 -8.29 -19.34 -23.45
CA ASP A 270 -7.92 -19.07 -22.06
C ASP A 270 -7.39 -20.36 -21.39
N ARG A 271 -6.06 -20.50 -21.33
CA ARG A 271 -5.40 -21.39 -20.37
C ARG A 271 -5.15 -20.61 -19.09
N LEU A 272 -5.76 -21.08 -18.00
CA LEU A 272 -5.56 -20.56 -16.66
C LEU A 272 -4.21 -21.08 -16.15
N ILE A 273 -3.14 -20.29 -16.30
CA ILE A 273 -1.84 -20.57 -15.69
C ILE A 273 -1.87 -19.99 -14.29
N SER A 274 -1.90 -20.85 -13.27
CA SER A 274 -1.82 -20.42 -11.87
C SER A 274 -0.37 -20.10 -11.52
N ILE A 275 -0.05 -18.84 -11.28
CA ILE A 275 1.24 -18.46 -10.69
C ILE A 275 1.24 -18.95 -9.23
N PRO A 276 2.26 -19.71 -8.78
CA PRO A 276 2.31 -20.26 -7.45
C PRO A 276 2.40 -19.07 -6.52
N PHE A 277 1.37 -18.97 -5.70
CA PHE A 277 1.38 -18.09 -4.56
C PHE A 277 2.53 -18.51 -3.64
N ALA A 278 3.16 -17.53 -3.00
CA ALA A 278 4.15 -17.72 -1.97
C ALA A 278 3.67 -18.78 -0.94
N ASP A 279 4.60 -19.59 -0.46
CA ASP A 279 4.41 -20.39 0.76
C ASP A 279 3.85 -19.45 1.85
N PRO A 280 2.67 -19.71 2.46
CA PRO A 280 1.90 -18.74 3.24
C PRO A 280 2.49 -18.35 4.61
N SER A 281 3.78 -18.59 4.85
CA SER A 281 4.38 -18.54 6.17
C SER A 281 5.15 -17.25 6.52
N VAL A 282 5.21 -16.24 5.65
CA VAL A 282 5.76 -14.91 5.99
C VAL A 282 4.86 -13.80 5.44
N GLU A 283 4.09 -13.19 6.34
CA GLU A 283 3.04 -12.20 6.09
C GLU A 283 3.61 -10.84 5.61
N ILE A 284 3.64 -10.59 4.29
CA ILE A 284 3.56 -9.21 3.78
C ILE A 284 2.07 -8.86 3.79
N ASP A 285 1.69 -8.05 4.77
CA ASP A 285 0.31 -7.85 5.18
C ASP A 285 -0.48 -7.05 4.12
N SER A 286 -0.96 -7.74 3.07
CA SER A 286 -1.91 -7.17 2.12
C SER A 286 -3.14 -6.69 2.88
N THR A 287 -3.86 -5.69 2.38
CA THR A 287 -5.09 -5.21 3.02
C THR A 287 -6.05 -6.36 3.34
N GLU A 288 -6.15 -7.36 2.44
CA GLU A 288 -6.95 -8.56 2.65
C GLU A 288 -6.43 -9.44 3.80
N LEU A 289 -5.12 -9.61 3.92
CA LEU A 289 -4.50 -10.35 5.02
C LEU A 289 -4.68 -9.64 6.36
N LYS A 290 -4.49 -8.31 6.39
CA LYS A 290 -4.77 -7.47 7.56
C LYS A 290 -6.23 -7.62 8.01
N VAL A 291 -7.16 -7.53 7.07
CA VAL A 291 -8.59 -7.72 7.32
C VAL A 291 -8.87 -9.12 7.85
N LYS A 292 -8.27 -10.16 7.26
CA LYS A 292 -8.41 -11.54 7.74
C LYS A 292 -7.86 -11.70 9.15
N ARG A 293 -6.68 -11.15 9.45
CA ARG A 293 -6.07 -11.18 10.78
C ARG A 293 -6.95 -10.50 11.81
N VAL A 294 -7.44 -9.28 11.52
CA VAL A 294 -8.39 -8.57 12.40
C VAL A 294 -9.64 -9.40 12.65
N LYS A 295 -10.24 -10.01 11.63
CA LYS A 295 -11.41 -10.90 11.79
C LYS A 295 -11.09 -12.09 12.71
N THR A 296 -9.92 -12.71 12.57
CA THR A 296 -9.47 -13.80 13.44
C THR A 296 -9.26 -13.33 14.88
N LEU A 297 -8.62 -12.17 15.07
CA LEU A 297 -8.38 -11.60 16.40
C LEU A 297 -9.68 -11.19 17.09
N LEU A 298 -10.67 -10.67 16.35
CA LEU A 298 -11.99 -10.34 16.88
C LEU A 298 -12.80 -11.57 17.31
N ALA A 299 -12.53 -12.73 16.71
CA ALA A 299 -13.17 -13.98 17.09
C ALA A 299 -12.66 -14.53 18.44
N SER A 300 -11.41 -14.23 18.83
CA SER A 300 -10.78 -14.73 20.06
C SER A 300 -10.72 -13.68 21.17
N GLU A 301 -11.01 -14.05 22.42
CA GLU A 301 -10.84 -13.15 23.57
C GLU A 301 -9.36 -12.85 23.87
N SER A 302 -8.46 -13.79 23.60
CA SER A 302 -7.02 -13.62 23.81
C SER A 302 -6.38 -12.66 22.80
N GLY A 303 -7.06 -12.35 21.70
CA GLY A 303 -6.55 -11.50 20.62
C GLY A 303 -6.63 -10.00 20.88
N THR A 304 -7.20 -9.57 22.02
CA THR A 304 -7.48 -8.15 22.29
C THR A 304 -6.23 -7.27 22.27
N ILE A 305 -5.12 -7.72 22.86
CA ILE A 305 -3.86 -6.96 22.92
C ILE A 305 -3.24 -6.89 21.52
N GLU A 306 -3.16 -8.02 20.82
CA GLU A 306 -2.59 -8.08 19.48
C GLU A 306 -3.40 -7.23 18.49
N LEU A 307 -4.73 -7.26 18.58
CA LEU A 307 -5.61 -6.40 17.80
C LEU A 307 -5.32 -4.92 18.06
N HIS A 308 -5.15 -4.53 19.33
CA HIS A 308 -4.78 -3.18 19.69
C HIS A 308 -3.44 -2.76 19.08
N ASP A 309 -2.43 -3.61 19.15
CA ASP A 309 -1.08 -3.30 18.65
C ASP A 309 -1.05 -3.21 17.13
N MET A 310 -1.78 -4.09 16.45
CA MET A 310 -1.96 -4.06 15.00
C MET A 310 -2.65 -2.78 14.53
N LEU A 311 -3.79 -2.42 15.15
CA LEU A 311 -4.50 -1.18 14.82
C LEU A 311 -3.64 0.06 15.13
N SER A 312 -2.90 0.03 16.25
CA SER A 312 -2.00 1.12 16.62
C SER A 312 -0.84 1.30 15.64
N ALA A 313 -0.27 0.20 15.13
CA ALA A 313 0.77 0.23 14.11
C ALA A 313 0.23 0.83 12.80
N GLU A 314 -1.00 0.45 12.43
CA GLU A 314 -1.64 0.93 11.22
C GLU A 314 -1.98 2.43 11.30
N VAL A 315 -2.47 2.91 12.44
CA VAL A 315 -2.66 4.36 12.70
C VAL A 315 -1.32 5.11 12.63
N ARG A 316 -0.22 4.57 13.19
CA ARG A 316 1.10 5.21 13.09
C ARG A 316 1.58 5.31 11.65
N ARG A 317 1.38 4.25 10.85
CA ARG A 317 1.69 4.26 9.41
C ARG A 317 0.86 5.33 8.69
N PHE A 318 -0.45 5.35 8.91
CA PHE A 318 -1.35 6.36 8.35
C PHE A 318 -0.89 7.78 8.67
N LEU A 319 -0.58 8.09 9.94
CA LEU A 319 -0.07 9.40 10.35
C LEU A 319 1.25 9.74 9.65
N ALA A 320 2.17 8.78 9.55
CA ALA A 320 3.47 8.99 8.90
C ALA A 320 3.34 9.35 7.41
N VAL A 321 2.51 8.61 6.67
CA VAL A 321 2.33 8.85 5.22
C VAL A 321 1.50 10.09 4.91
N THR A 322 0.66 10.55 5.85
CA THR A 322 -0.12 11.79 5.74
C THR A 322 0.57 13.01 6.36
N SER A 323 1.87 12.92 6.60
CA SER A 323 2.71 14.01 7.10
C SER A 323 2.76 15.22 6.15
N GLU A 324 3.19 16.36 6.67
CA GLU A 324 3.45 17.57 5.88
C GLU A 324 4.48 17.33 4.77
N ASP A 325 5.49 16.50 5.03
CA ASP A 325 6.51 16.12 4.04
C ASP A 325 5.90 15.49 2.79
N THR A 326 4.77 14.78 2.94
CA THR A 326 4.03 14.17 1.84
C THR A 326 2.91 15.08 1.31
N PHE A 327 2.27 15.85 2.19
CA PHE A 327 1.13 16.73 1.90
C PHE A 327 1.40 18.17 2.36
N ALA A 328 2.17 18.91 1.57
CA ALA A 328 2.49 20.30 1.88
C ALA A 328 1.22 21.15 2.11
N PHE A 329 1.19 21.94 3.18
CA PHE A 329 0.04 22.77 3.55
C PHE A 329 0.02 24.13 2.84
N SER A 330 1.19 24.60 2.38
CA SER A 330 1.35 25.81 1.57
C SER A 330 1.39 25.48 0.07
N GLY A 331 0.99 26.43 -0.76
CA GLY A 331 1.10 26.32 -2.22
C GLY A 331 -0.06 26.99 -2.93
N GLN A 332 -0.11 26.85 -4.25
CA GLN A 332 -1.23 27.29 -5.07
C GLN A 332 -2.24 26.15 -5.24
N TYR A 333 -3.51 26.50 -5.26
CA TYR A 333 -4.57 25.57 -5.62
C TYR A 333 -4.52 25.27 -7.12
N SER A 334 -4.65 23.99 -7.49
CA SER A 334 -4.98 23.58 -8.84
C SER A 334 -5.87 22.34 -8.80
N LEU A 335 -6.76 22.20 -9.78
CA LEU A 335 -7.65 21.05 -9.88
C LEU A 335 -6.88 19.71 -10.01
N PRO A 336 -5.80 19.59 -10.81
CA PRO A 336 -5.01 18.36 -10.88
C PRO A 336 -4.36 17.99 -9.54
N GLU A 337 -3.84 18.97 -8.80
CA GLU A 337 -3.26 18.73 -7.47
C GLU A 337 -4.33 18.29 -6.46
N PHE A 338 -5.53 18.90 -6.51
CA PHE A 338 -6.65 18.48 -5.68
C PHE A 338 -7.03 17.02 -5.92
N VAL A 339 -7.20 16.61 -7.19
CA VAL A 339 -7.52 15.22 -7.56
C VAL A 339 -6.41 14.26 -7.12
N SER A 340 -5.14 14.61 -7.38
CA SER A 340 -4.01 13.79 -6.94
C SER A 340 -3.93 13.64 -5.41
N ARG A 341 -4.32 14.67 -4.65
CA ARG A 341 -4.38 14.60 -3.19
C ARG A 341 -5.49 13.67 -2.71
N LEU A 342 -6.67 13.68 -3.34
CA LEU A 342 -7.75 12.75 -3.02
C LEU A 342 -7.29 11.29 -3.18
N GLU A 343 -6.72 10.96 -4.35
CA GLU A 343 -6.21 9.61 -4.65
C GLU A 343 -5.15 9.15 -3.63
N ARG A 344 -4.20 10.03 -3.29
CA ARG A 344 -3.16 9.72 -2.31
C ARG A 344 -3.71 9.56 -0.90
N TYR A 345 -4.68 10.38 -0.49
CA TYR A 345 -5.34 10.21 0.82
C TYR A 345 -6.15 8.91 0.88
N GLU A 346 -6.86 8.57 -0.19
CA GLU A 346 -7.63 7.32 -0.29
C GLU A 346 -6.76 6.08 -0.19
N ALA A 347 -5.58 6.10 -0.83
CA ALA A 347 -4.59 5.02 -0.72
C ALA A 347 -3.97 4.98 0.68
N ALA A 348 -3.66 6.15 1.26
CA ALA A 348 -3.06 6.25 2.59
C ALA A 348 -3.97 5.71 3.70
N VAL A 349 -5.28 5.92 3.60
CA VAL A 349 -6.24 5.59 4.67
C VAL A 349 -6.89 4.20 4.50
N GLN A 350 -6.72 3.54 3.36
CA GLN A 350 -7.46 2.33 3.00
C GLN A 350 -7.40 1.24 4.07
N ASP A 351 -6.20 0.89 4.53
CA ASP A 351 -6.00 -0.16 5.52
C ASP A 351 -6.68 0.19 6.84
N VAL A 352 -6.31 1.31 7.47
CA VAL A 352 -6.90 1.73 8.75
C VAL A 352 -8.43 1.81 8.68
N ALA A 353 -9.00 2.39 7.62
CA ALA A 353 -10.45 2.50 7.45
C ALA A 353 -11.15 1.14 7.41
N LEU A 354 -10.58 0.15 6.71
CA LEU A 354 -11.15 -1.19 6.61
C LEU A 354 -10.98 -2.00 7.90
N LEU A 355 -9.85 -1.85 8.61
CA LEU A 355 -9.68 -2.50 9.91
C LEU A 355 -10.66 -1.94 10.94
N LEU A 356 -10.82 -0.61 11.00
CA LEU A 356 -11.81 0.02 11.88
C LEU A 356 -13.25 -0.35 11.49
N ALA A 357 -13.56 -0.52 10.20
CA ALA A 357 -14.84 -1.05 9.75
C ALA A 357 -15.10 -2.48 10.26
N CYS A 358 -14.10 -3.37 10.20
CA CYS A 358 -14.21 -4.72 10.74
C CYS A 358 -14.43 -4.73 12.26
N VAL A 359 -13.71 -3.87 13.00
CA VAL A 359 -13.91 -3.71 14.45
C VAL A 359 -15.29 -3.12 14.74
N SER A 360 -15.79 -2.21 13.93
CA SER A 360 -17.12 -1.62 14.10
C SER A 360 -18.24 -2.62 13.87
N HIS A 361 -18.04 -3.54 12.91
CA HIS A 361 -18.99 -4.59 12.55
C HIS A 361 -18.99 -5.77 13.56
N TRP A 362 -17.82 -6.30 13.91
CA TRP A 362 -17.69 -7.52 14.74
C TRP A 362 -17.10 -7.31 16.14
N GLY A 363 -16.71 -6.08 16.49
CA GLY A 363 -16.11 -5.74 17.79
C GLY A 363 -16.99 -6.16 18.98
N ARG A 364 -16.44 -6.24 20.18
CA ARG A 364 -17.22 -6.42 21.43
C ARG A 364 -17.07 -5.15 22.26
N LEU A 365 -17.80 -5.06 23.37
CA LEU A 365 -17.67 -3.91 24.29
C LEU A 365 -16.21 -3.69 24.75
N SER A 366 -15.43 -4.76 24.89
CA SER A 366 -13.98 -4.71 25.20
C SER A 366 -13.14 -4.01 24.13
N HIS A 367 -13.59 -3.98 22.87
CA HIS A 367 -12.86 -3.39 21.75
C HIS A 367 -13.20 -1.90 21.54
N LEU A 368 -14.27 -1.38 22.16
CA LEU A 368 -14.70 0.00 21.96
C LEU A 368 -13.63 1.01 22.39
N ALA A 369 -12.93 0.76 23.50
CA ALA A 369 -11.84 1.63 23.96
C ALA A 369 -10.69 1.70 22.93
N THR A 370 -10.36 0.57 22.28
CA THR A 370 -9.36 0.51 21.22
C THR A 370 -9.84 1.25 19.96
N LEU A 371 -11.10 1.07 19.57
CA LEU A 371 -11.73 1.77 18.45
C LEU A 371 -11.66 3.29 18.66
N GLN A 372 -12.10 3.78 19.82
CA GLN A 372 -12.07 5.20 20.18
C GLN A 372 -10.64 5.75 20.18
N LYS A 373 -9.68 4.99 20.75
CA LYS A 373 -8.27 5.38 20.77
C LYS A 373 -7.71 5.51 19.35
N CYS A 374 -8.04 4.60 18.44
CA CYS A 374 -7.56 4.67 17.05
C CYS A 374 -8.13 5.91 16.35
N VAL A 375 -9.45 6.13 16.44
CA VAL A 375 -10.12 7.32 15.87
C VAL A 375 -9.52 8.61 16.43
N ALA A 376 -9.34 8.71 17.75
CA ALA A 376 -8.71 9.87 18.37
C ALA A 376 -7.28 10.09 17.86
N ARG A 377 -6.47 9.03 17.80
CA ARG A 377 -5.07 9.13 17.35
C ARG A 377 -4.93 9.43 15.86
N SER A 378 -5.82 8.95 15.00
CA SER A 378 -5.86 9.35 13.59
C SER A 378 -6.02 10.87 13.43
N SER A 379 -6.63 11.55 14.41
CA SER A 379 -6.81 13.01 14.40
C SER A 379 -5.62 13.82 14.95
N ASP A 380 -4.62 13.19 15.59
CA ASP A 380 -3.56 13.86 16.36
C ASP A 380 -2.77 14.90 15.56
N ARG A 381 -2.69 14.77 14.23
CA ARG A 381 -1.92 15.71 13.41
C ARG A 381 -2.68 16.97 13.04
N LEU A 382 -3.99 17.08 13.29
CA LEU A 382 -4.85 18.15 12.75
C LEU A 382 -4.68 19.55 13.37
N ASP A 383 -3.69 19.75 14.23
CA ASP A 383 -3.41 21.03 14.88
C ASP A 383 -3.18 22.19 13.90
N SER A 384 -3.37 23.40 14.44
CA SER A 384 -3.38 24.66 13.70
C SER A 384 -2.00 24.97 13.12
N ILE A 385 -1.88 24.80 11.80
CA ILE A 385 -0.70 25.13 11.02
C ILE A 385 -1.11 26.19 9.98
N GLY A 386 -0.22 27.15 9.70
CA GLY A 386 -0.42 28.12 8.64
C GLY A 386 -0.37 27.44 7.27
N GLY A 387 -1.34 27.73 6.40
CA GLY A 387 -1.42 27.08 5.10
C GLY A 387 -2.60 27.55 4.28
N LEU A 388 -2.76 26.97 3.10
CA LEU A 388 -3.90 27.26 2.24
C LEU A 388 -5.16 26.61 2.82
N THR A 389 -6.22 27.39 3.05
CA THR A 389 -7.46 26.95 3.73
C THR A 389 -8.03 25.65 3.14
N VAL A 390 -8.02 25.50 1.81
CA VAL A 390 -8.51 24.29 1.15
C VAL A 390 -7.65 23.06 1.48
N TRP A 391 -6.32 23.20 1.56
CA TRP A 391 -5.43 22.11 1.94
C TRP A 391 -5.55 21.75 3.42
N LEU A 392 -5.72 22.75 4.28
CA LEU A 392 -5.97 22.52 5.70
C LEU A 392 -7.29 21.78 5.92
N ALA A 393 -8.36 22.19 5.23
CA ALA A 393 -9.65 21.51 5.30
C ALA A 393 -9.58 20.08 4.73
N LEU A 394 -8.82 19.86 3.64
CA LEU A 394 -8.70 18.55 2.99
C LEU A 394 -8.02 17.48 3.86
N ARG A 395 -7.30 17.86 4.92
CA ARG A 395 -6.70 16.91 5.88
C ARG A 395 -7.74 16.07 6.62
N TRP A 396 -8.97 16.57 6.71
CA TRP A 396 -10.09 15.83 7.28
C TRP A 396 -10.66 14.78 6.33
N TYR A 397 -10.41 14.88 5.03
CA TYR A 397 -10.94 13.93 4.04
C TYR A 397 -10.63 12.45 4.36
N PRO A 398 -9.39 12.04 4.66
CA PRO A 398 -9.13 10.66 5.08
C PRO A 398 -9.88 10.26 6.36
N LEU A 399 -10.05 11.16 7.33
CA LEU A 399 -10.83 10.87 8.54
C LEU A 399 -12.33 10.72 8.27
N LEU A 400 -12.85 11.44 7.28
CA LEU A 400 -14.21 11.22 6.79
C LEU A 400 -14.34 9.83 6.15
N ILE A 401 -13.33 9.32 5.45
CA ILE A 401 -13.32 7.94 4.96
C ILE A 401 -13.35 6.93 6.12
N GLU A 402 -12.53 7.12 7.16
CA GLU A 402 -12.56 6.27 8.36
C GLU A 402 -13.95 6.27 9.02
N LEU A 403 -14.55 7.46 9.16
CA LEU A 403 -15.87 7.67 9.73
C LEU A 403 -16.97 6.97 8.91
N TYR A 404 -16.98 7.18 7.59
CA TYR A 404 -17.97 6.55 6.70
C TYR A 404 -17.81 5.03 6.69
N CYS A 405 -16.59 4.49 6.50
CA CYS A 405 -16.36 3.04 6.51
C CYS A 405 -16.81 2.40 7.83
N SER A 406 -16.41 2.97 8.97
CA SER A 406 -16.73 2.45 10.29
C SER A 406 -18.22 2.60 10.61
N GLY A 407 -18.82 3.73 10.25
CA GLY A 407 -20.22 4.02 10.49
C GLY A 407 -21.18 3.18 9.64
N ILE A 408 -20.88 2.99 8.35
CA ILE A 408 -21.64 2.10 7.47
C ILE A 408 -21.59 0.67 8.00
N ALA A 409 -20.39 0.19 8.37
CA ALA A 409 -20.19 -1.13 8.91
C ALA A 409 -20.95 -1.35 10.23
N ALA A 410 -20.96 -0.35 11.12
CA ALA A 410 -21.72 -0.38 12.36
C ALA A 410 -23.24 -0.41 12.13
N VAL A 411 -23.74 0.41 11.20
CA VAL A 411 -25.18 0.46 10.87
C VAL A 411 -25.66 -0.85 10.25
N ASP A 412 -24.90 -1.41 9.30
CA ASP A 412 -25.23 -2.70 8.68
C ASP A 412 -25.31 -3.83 9.71
N ALA A 413 -24.33 -3.89 10.63
CA ALA A 413 -24.31 -4.87 11.72
C ALA A 413 -25.28 -4.57 12.88
N ARG A 414 -26.01 -3.44 12.84
CA ARG A 414 -26.81 -2.89 13.95
C ARG A 414 -26.02 -2.72 15.25
N ARG A 415 -24.72 -2.41 15.14
CA ARG A 415 -23.79 -2.15 16.24
C ARG A 415 -23.76 -0.68 16.61
N PHE A 416 -24.86 -0.21 17.19
CA PHE A 416 -25.00 1.19 17.61
C PHE A 416 -24.07 1.57 18.76
N ASP A 417 -23.56 0.59 19.52
CA ASP A 417 -22.51 0.76 20.52
C ASP A 417 -21.19 1.21 19.89
N SER A 418 -20.79 0.57 18.77
CA SER A 418 -19.65 1.01 17.96
C SER A 418 -19.87 2.41 17.41
N LEU A 419 -21.07 2.69 16.87
CA LEU A 419 -21.40 3.99 16.30
C LEU A 419 -21.34 5.12 17.35
N ALA A 420 -21.92 4.89 18.53
CA ALA A 420 -21.87 5.82 19.65
C ALA A 420 -20.44 6.04 20.14
N ALA A 421 -19.63 4.98 20.22
CA ALA A 421 -18.22 5.08 20.59
C ALA A 421 -17.43 5.96 19.60
N ILE A 422 -17.60 5.76 18.30
CA ILE A 422 -16.94 6.56 17.26
C ILE A 422 -17.38 8.03 17.35
N PHE A 423 -18.68 8.31 17.36
CA PHE A 423 -19.19 9.68 17.40
C PHE A 423 -18.77 10.42 18.67
N GLY A 424 -18.89 9.76 19.82
CA GLY A 424 -18.53 10.30 21.13
C GLY A 424 -17.04 10.22 21.46
N THR A 425 -16.17 9.85 20.51
CA THR A 425 -14.73 9.85 20.73
C THR A 425 -14.25 11.26 21.05
N HIS A 426 -13.66 11.45 22.22
CA HIS A 426 -13.07 12.72 22.62
C HIS A 426 -11.75 12.95 21.90
N LEU A 427 -11.63 14.10 21.25
CA LEU A 427 -10.40 14.51 20.59
C LEU A 427 -9.50 15.26 21.58
N PRO A 428 -8.17 15.03 21.58
CA PRO A 428 -7.27 15.82 22.41
C PRO A 428 -7.36 17.29 22.03
N SER A 429 -7.65 18.14 23.01
CA SER A 429 -7.85 19.56 22.82
C SER A 429 -6.55 20.25 22.40
N SER A 430 -6.51 20.80 21.19
CA SER A 430 -5.55 21.87 20.87
C SER A 430 -5.97 23.12 21.65
N ASP A 431 -5.02 23.88 22.19
CA ASP A 431 -5.23 25.11 22.99
C ASP A 431 -6.12 26.21 22.34
N SER A 432 -6.64 25.98 21.13
CA SER A 432 -7.59 26.86 20.47
C SER A 432 -9.03 26.40 20.71
N GLN A 433 -9.86 27.27 21.29
CA GLN A 433 -11.31 27.12 21.54
C GLN A 433 -12.18 26.94 20.26
N ARG A 434 -11.65 26.40 19.17
CA ARG A 434 -12.31 26.36 17.85
C ARG A 434 -12.88 25.01 17.45
N MET A 435 -12.25 23.89 17.82
CA MET A 435 -12.71 22.56 17.42
C MET A 435 -13.67 21.97 18.46
N PRO A 436 -14.73 21.25 18.05
CA PRO A 436 -15.58 20.48 18.97
C PRO A 436 -14.79 19.39 19.71
N ASP A 437 -15.20 19.08 20.94
CA ASP A 437 -14.55 18.08 21.79
C ASP A 437 -14.82 16.64 21.34
N THR A 438 -15.82 16.43 20.48
CA THR A 438 -16.24 15.13 19.96
C THR A 438 -15.84 14.96 18.49
N PHE A 439 -15.55 13.73 18.09
CA PHE A 439 -15.21 13.41 16.71
C PHE A 439 -16.37 13.73 15.74
N VAL A 440 -17.62 13.45 16.13
CA VAL A 440 -18.80 13.78 15.31
C VAL A 440 -18.93 15.28 15.05
N GLY A 441 -18.71 16.11 16.08
CA GLY A 441 -18.74 17.56 15.94
C GLY A 441 -17.62 18.06 15.03
N ALA A 442 -16.40 17.55 15.22
CA ALA A 442 -15.24 17.97 14.44
C ALA A 442 -15.33 17.55 12.96
N ALA A 443 -15.78 16.32 12.68
CA ALA A 443 -16.04 15.85 11.32
C ALA A 443 -17.16 16.65 10.63
N SER A 444 -18.24 16.96 11.34
CA SER A 444 -19.32 17.84 10.86
C SER A 444 -18.79 19.24 10.50
N MET A 445 -17.96 19.83 11.36
CA MET A 445 -17.33 21.13 11.10
C MET A 445 -16.39 21.07 9.88
N ALA A 446 -15.64 19.98 9.70
CA ALA A 446 -14.79 19.79 8.54
C ALA A 446 -15.58 19.75 7.23
N ILE A 447 -16.71 19.04 7.20
CA ILE A 447 -17.61 19.04 6.03
C ILE A 447 -18.15 20.44 5.75
N LEU A 448 -18.52 21.20 6.78
CA LEU A 448 -18.97 22.58 6.62
C LEU A 448 -17.89 23.45 5.96
N GLU A 449 -16.64 23.35 6.40
CA GLU A 449 -15.51 24.10 5.82
C GLU A 449 -15.17 23.65 4.39
N LEU A 450 -15.20 22.35 4.12
CA LEU A 450 -14.99 21.83 2.76
C LEU A 450 -16.10 22.32 1.81
N ASN A 451 -17.36 22.35 2.25
CA ASN A 451 -18.47 22.89 1.47
C ASN A 451 -18.32 24.41 1.22
N ARG A 452 -17.89 25.18 2.24
CA ARG A 452 -17.63 26.62 2.11
C ARG A 452 -16.56 26.95 1.08
N SER A 453 -15.54 26.10 0.94
CA SER A 453 -14.48 26.29 -0.05
C SER A 453 -14.91 25.95 -1.48
N THR A 454 -16.11 25.37 -1.68
CA THR A 454 -16.65 24.91 -2.99
C THR A 454 -15.79 23.87 -3.72
N VAL A 455 -14.72 23.39 -3.10
CA VAL A 455 -13.77 22.45 -3.71
C VAL A 455 -14.42 21.11 -4.02
N LEU A 456 -15.38 20.68 -3.19
CA LEU A 456 -16.12 19.43 -3.37
C LEU A 456 -16.98 19.43 -4.64
N ASN A 457 -17.41 20.60 -5.13
CA ASN A 457 -18.14 20.72 -6.40
C ASN A 457 -17.23 20.50 -7.61
N GLN A 458 -15.91 20.38 -7.42
CA GLN A 458 -14.92 20.15 -8.47
C GLN A 458 -14.45 18.70 -8.51
N ILE A 459 -15.05 17.80 -7.73
CA ILE A 459 -14.77 16.36 -7.81
C ILE A 459 -15.17 15.86 -9.21
N PRO A 460 -14.24 15.25 -9.98
CA PRO A 460 -14.52 14.81 -11.35
C PRO A 460 -15.73 13.89 -11.45
N GLY A 461 -16.69 14.24 -12.30
CA GLY A 461 -17.91 13.47 -12.55
C GLY A 461 -19.01 13.62 -11.50
N HIS A 462 -18.84 14.53 -10.53
CA HIS A 462 -19.79 14.82 -9.45
C HIS A 462 -20.14 16.31 -9.36
N GLU A 463 -19.77 17.12 -10.36
CA GLU A 463 -19.85 18.58 -10.35
C GLU A 463 -21.29 19.12 -10.32
N ARG A 464 -22.24 18.31 -10.80
CA ARG A 464 -23.68 18.64 -10.89
C ARG A 464 -24.53 17.95 -9.83
N ASN A 465 -23.91 17.20 -8.92
CA ASN A 465 -24.65 16.50 -7.88
C ASN A 465 -25.07 17.47 -6.77
N TYR A 466 -26.23 17.22 -6.15
CA TYR A 466 -26.66 17.99 -4.97
C TYR A 466 -25.72 17.80 -3.78
N THR A 467 -25.10 16.62 -3.69
CA THR A 467 -24.22 16.22 -2.59
C THR A 467 -22.93 15.57 -3.12
N PRO A 468 -22.01 16.34 -3.75
CA PRO A 468 -20.87 15.79 -4.49
C PRO A 468 -19.99 14.84 -3.68
N LEU A 469 -19.62 15.21 -2.45
CA LEU A 469 -18.81 14.38 -1.55
C LEU A 469 -19.52 13.07 -1.18
N SER A 470 -20.78 13.14 -0.75
CA SER A 470 -21.56 11.97 -0.34
C SER A 470 -21.74 10.99 -1.50
N ASP A 471 -22.11 11.48 -2.68
CA ASP A 471 -22.27 10.62 -3.87
C ASP A 471 -20.95 10.04 -4.37
N TYR A 472 -19.83 10.77 -4.17
CA TYR A 472 -18.50 10.27 -4.50
C TYR A 472 -18.06 9.16 -3.55
N LEU A 473 -18.17 9.39 -2.23
CA LEU A 473 -17.85 8.39 -1.21
C LEU A 473 -18.69 7.12 -1.36
N LEU A 474 -19.97 7.24 -1.72
CA LEU A 474 -20.79 6.07 -2.03
C LEU A 474 -20.10 5.16 -3.05
N LYS A 475 -19.58 5.71 -4.16
CA LYS A 475 -18.95 4.92 -5.22
C LYS A 475 -17.57 4.41 -4.83
N VAL A 476 -16.76 5.24 -4.18
CA VAL A 476 -15.37 4.90 -3.82
C VAL A 476 -15.31 3.81 -2.75
N LEU A 477 -16.21 3.85 -1.77
CA LEU A 477 -16.17 2.95 -0.63
C LEU A 477 -16.85 1.61 -0.91
N GLN A 478 -17.77 1.53 -1.88
CA GLN A 478 -18.57 0.34 -2.14
C GLN A 478 -17.73 -0.92 -2.38
N PRO A 479 -16.78 -0.96 -3.34
CA PRO A 479 -16.05 -2.20 -3.64
C PRO A 479 -15.25 -2.68 -2.43
N ARG A 480 -14.63 -1.75 -1.70
CA ARG A 480 -13.78 -2.05 -0.54
C ARG A 480 -14.58 -2.63 0.62
N LEU A 481 -15.75 -2.06 0.91
CA LEU A 481 -16.63 -2.55 1.97
C LEU A 481 -17.38 -3.82 1.56
N ASP A 482 -17.73 -3.99 0.29
CA ASP A 482 -18.30 -5.24 -0.22
C ASP A 482 -17.29 -6.39 -0.14
N ASP A 483 -16.02 -6.17 -0.51
CA ASP A 483 -14.97 -7.19 -0.39
C ASP A 483 -14.71 -7.55 1.08
N ALA A 484 -14.71 -6.56 1.97
CA ALA A 484 -14.42 -6.78 3.39
C ALA A 484 -15.62 -7.36 4.18
N LEU A 485 -16.84 -6.92 3.92
CA LEU A 485 -18.02 -7.17 4.76
C LEU A 485 -19.19 -7.85 4.01
N PHE A 486 -19.14 -7.95 2.69
CA PHE A 486 -20.18 -8.57 1.86
C PHE A 486 -21.57 -7.91 2.01
N LEU A 487 -21.62 -6.58 1.90
CA LEU A 487 -22.85 -5.78 2.12
C LEU A 487 -23.85 -5.93 0.96
N GLY A 488 -23.36 -6.00 -0.28
CA GLY A 488 -24.16 -6.20 -1.48
C GLY A 488 -25.28 -5.15 -1.61
N LYS A 489 -26.53 -5.60 -1.72
CA LYS A 489 -27.69 -4.71 -1.87
C LYS A 489 -27.96 -3.84 -0.62
N ASN A 490 -27.44 -4.22 0.54
CA ASN A 490 -27.65 -3.46 1.77
C ASN A 490 -26.74 -2.23 1.86
N TYR A 491 -25.64 -2.20 1.10
CA TYR A 491 -24.64 -1.12 1.17
C TYR A 491 -25.26 0.27 1.06
N GLU A 492 -26.06 0.52 0.02
CA GLU A 492 -26.67 1.84 -0.19
C GLU A 492 -27.64 2.21 0.94
N THR A 493 -28.38 1.23 1.47
CA THR A 493 -29.29 1.47 2.59
C THR A 493 -28.52 1.77 3.87
N ALA A 494 -27.45 1.02 4.16
CA ALA A 494 -26.60 1.25 5.32
C ALA A 494 -25.90 2.62 5.23
N PHE A 495 -25.45 3.01 4.04
CA PHE A 495 -24.88 4.33 3.75
C PHE A 495 -25.89 5.45 4.05
N ASP A 496 -27.09 5.39 3.48
CA ASP A 496 -28.11 6.41 3.69
C ASP A 496 -28.51 6.53 5.18
N VAL A 497 -28.66 5.39 5.87
CA VAL A 497 -29.04 5.36 7.30
C VAL A 497 -27.90 5.87 8.17
N PHE A 498 -26.65 5.53 7.86
CA PHE A 498 -25.48 6.09 8.53
C PHE A 498 -25.45 7.62 8.43
N GLU A 499 -25.67 8.19 7.24
CA GLU A 499 -25.65 9.64 7.08
C GLU A 499 -26.78 10.34 7.86
N VAL A 500 -27.94 9.70 8.01
CA VAL A 500 -29.02 10.19 8.87
C VAL A 500 -28.55 10.26 10.33
N TYR A 501 -27.97 9.18 10.86
CA TYR A 501 -27.46 9.18 12.24
C TYR A 501 -26.33 10.19 12.44
N PHE A 502 -25.41 10.29 11.47
CA PHE A 502 -24.32 11.26 11.51
C PHE A 502 -24.86 12.70 11.56
N SER A 503 -25.85 13.01 10.71
CA SER A 503 -26.49 14.34 10.69
C SER A 503 -27.20 14.67 12.01
N LEU A 504 -27.98 13.73 12.53
CA LEU A 504 -28.72 13.90 13.78
C LEU A 504 -27.78 14.10 14.97
N CYS A 505 -26.74 13.26 15.08
CA CYS A 505 -25.78 13.36 16.18
C CYS A 505 -24.93 14.64 16.09
N ALA A 506 -24.62 15.10 14.87
CA ALA A 506 -23.95 16.38 14.67
C ALA A 506 -24.83 17.58 15.06
N VAL A 507 -26.15 17.52 14.80
CA VAL A 507 -27.10 18.55 15.26
C VAL A 507 -27.19 18.56 16.78
N ASP A 508 -27.36 17.39 17.40
CA ASP A 508 -27.43 17.23 18.86
C ASP A 508 -26.16 17.76 19.55
N ASP A 509 -24.96 17.35 19.08
CA ASP A 509 -23.67 17.85 19.60
C ASP A 509 -23.58 19.38 19.56
N ARG A 510 -24.03 20.01 18.47
CA ARG A 510 -24.02 21.48 18.35
C ARG A 510 -25.02 22.14 19.29
N LEU A 511 -26.23 21.58 19.44
CA LEU A 511 -27.26 22.11 20.32
C LEU A 511 -26.81 22.12 21.78
N ILE A 512 -26.18 21.03 22.24
CA ILE A 512 -25.63 20.92 23.60
C ILE A 512 -24.54 21.95 23.85
N ASN A 513 -23.72 22.21 22.83
CA ASN A 513 -22.67 23.22 22.87
C ASN A 513 -23.20 24.66 22.63
N GLY A 514 -24.52 24.88 22.67
CA GLY A 514 -25.15 26.19 22.52
C GLY A 514 -24.98 26.83 21.13
N LYS A 515 -24.72 26.02 20.11
CA LYS A 515 -24.51 26.46 18.71
C LYS A 515 -25.79 26.27 17.88
N SER A 516 -25.80 26.87 16.69
CA SER A 516 -26.90 26.71 15.72
C SER A 516 -27.08 25.23 15.32
N ALA A 517 -28.33 24.79 15.27
CA ALA A 517 -28.69 23.45 14.79
C ALA A 517 -28.33 23.31 13.31
N TRP A 518 -27.26 22.57 13.03
CA TRP A 518 -26.81 22.28 11.67
C TRP A 518 -26.13 20.93 11.64
N GLY A 519 -26.45 20.10 10.64
CA GLY A 519 -25.81 18.83 10.39
C GLY A 519 -25.43 18.70 8.91
N PRO A 520 -24.41 17.89 8.59
CA PRO A 520 -24.00 17.66 7.20
C PRO A 520 -25.09 16.89 6.45
N ILE A 521 -25.74 17.52 5.48
CA ILE A 521 -26.76 16.85 4.66
C ILE A 521 -26.07 16.06 3.54
N GLY A 522 -26.11 14.74 3.65
CA GLY A 522 -25.68 13.81 2.61
C GLY A 522 -26.79 13.47 1.62
N ARG A 523 -26.57 12.41 0.84
CA ARG A 523 -27.46 12.04 -0.27
C ARG A 523 -28.86 11.63 0.15
N PHE A 524 -29.03 11.23 1.41
CA PHE A 524 -30.36 10.97 1.98
C PHE A 524 -31.29 12.19 1.89
N GLY A 525 -30.75 13.42 1.90
CA GLY A 525 -31.57 14.63 1.92
C GLY A 525 -32.37 14.86 0.63
N TRP A 526 -31.82 14.53 -0.55
CA TRP A 526 -32.58 14.63 -1.81
C TRP A 526 -33.46 13.39 -2.07
N LYS A 527 -33.27 12.31 -1.28
CA LYS A 527 -34.16 11.13 -1.26
C LYS A 527 -35.43 11.34 -0.44
N GLN A 528 -35.61 12.51 0.18
CA GLN A 528 -36.80 12.88 0.97
C GLN A 528 -38.11 12.91 0.16
N ARG A 529 -38.05 12.79 -1.18
CA ARG A 529 -39.20 12.78 -2.10
C ARG A 529 -40.01 11.47 -2.11
N HIS A 530 -39.51 10.39 -1.54
CA HIS A 530 -40.19 9.09 -1.56
C HIS A 530 -40.94 8.84 -0.25
N ASP A 531 -42.20 8.38 -0.33
CA ASP A 531 -42.86 7.73 0.81
C ASP A 531 -41.89 6.67 1.34
N ASN A 532 -41.45 6.78 2.61
CA ASN A 532 -40.45 5.93 3.26
C ASN A 532 -38.97 6.35 3.01
N SER A 533 -38.67 7.65 3.12
CA SER A 533 -37.28 8.14 3.03
C SER A 533 -36.38 7.54 4.13
N PRO A 534 -35.04 7.54 3.96
CA PRO A 534 -34.12 7.07 5.01
C PRO A 534 -34.33 7.79 6.35
N PHE A 535 -34.54 9.11 6.31
CA PHE A 535 -34.80 9.92 7.50
C PHE A 535 -36.12 9.53 8.17
N GLU A 536 -37.21 9.41 7.39
CA GLU A 536 -38.51 9.00 7.91
C GLU A 536 -38.51 7.61 8.53
N ARG A 537 -37.73 6.67 7.96
CA ARG A 537 -37.56 5.31 8.53
C ARG A 537 -36.96 5.36 9.94
N VAL A 538 -35.91 6.16 10.13
CA VAL A 538 -35.28 6.35 11.45
C VAL A 538 -36.25 6.99 12.43
N LEU A 539 -36.96 8.05 12.03
CA LEU A 539 -37.98 8.69 12.88
C LEU A 539 -39.09 7.72 13.28
N LYS A 540 -39.57 6.90 12.34
CA LYS A 540 -40.63 5.92 12.60
C LYS A 540 -40.15 4.84 13.56
N GLU A 541 -38.92 4.35 13.39
CA GLU A 541 -38.33 3.36 14.28
C GLU A 541 -38.20 3.91 15.71
N ALA A 542 -37.66 5.12 15.87
CA ALA A 542 -37.53 5.79 17.15
C ALA A 542 -38.88 6.04 17.84
N LYS A 543 -39.90 6.49 17.08
CA LYS A 543 -41.25 6.72 17.61
C LYS A 543 -41.93 5.45 18.10
N VAL A 544 -41.68 4.31 17.45
CA VAL A 544 -42.25 3.01 17.81
C VAL A 544 -41.53 2.42 19.03
N GLN A 545 -40.19 2.45 19.05
CA GLN A 545 -39.40 1.79 20.09
C GLN A 545 -39.15 2.68 21.33
N ARG A 546 -39.15 4.00 21.19
CA ARG A 546 -38.94 5.00 22.25
C ARG A 546 -37.71 4.67 23.12
N GLY A 547 -37.88 4.45 24.43
CA GLY A 547 -36.79 4.11 25.34
C GLY A 547 -36.15 2.74 25.10
N GLU A 548 -36.82 1.86 24.34
CA GLU A 548 -36.28 0.56 23.93
C GLU A 548 -35.47 0.62 22.63
N TRP A 549 -35.39 1.80 22.00
CA TRP A 549 -34.69 1.99 20.73
C TRP A 549 -33.18 1.78 20.89
N MET A 550 -32.61 0.83 20.13
CA MET A 550 -31.21 0.41 20.29
C MET A 550 -30.18 1.56 20.17
N PRO A 551 -30.29 2.51 19.22
CA PRO A 551 -29.43 3.70 19.16
C PRO A 551 -29.34 4.46 20.49
N LEU A 552 -30.49 4.68 21.12
CA LEU A 552 -30.60 5.41 22.38
C LEU A 552 -30.00 4.59 23.53
N LYS A 553 -30.28 3.28 23.60
CA LYS A 553 -29.67 2.36 24.58
C LYS A 553 -28.15 2.25 24.45
N ALA A 554 -27.63 2.40 23.23
CA ALA A 554 -26.20 2.40 22.96
C ALA A 554 -25.50 3.73 23.34
N GLY A 555 -26.26 4.74 23.77
CA GLY A 555 -25.74 6.03 24.23
C GLY A 555 -25.77 7.16 23.21
N LEU A 556 -26.33 6.95 22.01
CA LEU A 556 -26.60 8.06 21.09
C LEU A 556 -27.59 9.03 21.73
N PHE A 557 -27.40 10.32 21.46
CA PHE A 557 -28.18 11.41 22.08
C PHE A 557 -28.08 11.42 23.62
N GLY A 558 -27.01 10.83 24.18
CA GLY A 558 -26.84 10.66 25.63
C GLY A 558 -27.85 9.70 26.27
N GLY A 559 -28.52 8.87 25.48
CA GLY A 559 -29.58 7.99 25.97
C GLY A 559 -30.89 8.72 26.28
N ASP A 560 -31.08 9.92 25.73
CA ASP A 560 -32.28 10.73 25.95
C ASP A 560 -33.09 10.90 24.66
N ILE A 561 -34.36 10.53 24.71
CA ILE A 561 -35.27 10.63 23.56
C ILE A 561 -35.64 12.08 23.25
N GLU A 562 -35.67 12.96 24.27
CA GLU A 562 -35.99 14.37 24.07
C GLU A 562 -34.87 15.09 23.30
N ARG A 563 -33.61 14.70 23.54
CA ARG A 563 -32.46 15.16 22.75
C ARG A 563 -32.56 14.72 21.29
N PHE A 564 -32.93 13.46 21.06
CA PHE A 564 -33.20 12.96 19.71
C PHE A 564 -34.35 13.73 19.04
N ASP A 565 -35.50 13.88 19.69
CA ASP A 565 -36.66 14.56 19.12
C ASP A 565 -36.33 16.02 18.77
N ASN A 566 -35.61 16.72 19.64
CA ASN A 566 -35.14 18.08 19.39
C ASN A 566 -34.19 18.17 18.17
N ALA A 567 -33.21 17.26 18.08
CA ALA A 567 -32.31 17.22 16.92
C ALA A 567 -33.04 16.85 15.63
N ALA A 568 -34.00 15.92 15.71
CA ALA A 568 -34.83 15.49 14.59
C ALA A 568 -35.72 16.61 14.06
N ASP A 569 -36.35 17.40 14.93
CA ASP A 569 -37.19 18.53 14.52
C ASP A 569 -36.39 19.59 13.77
N HIS A 570 -35.20 19.94 14.25
CA HIS A 570 -34.31 20.87 13.56
C HIS A 570 -33.82 20.32 12.23
N LEU A 571 -33.45 19.03 12.17
CA LEU A 571 -33.02 18.41 10.92
C LEU A 571 -34.16 18.32 9.90
N ALA A 572 -35.40 18.06 10.35
CA ALA A 572 -36.58 18.05 9.50
C ALA A 572 -36.86 19.45 8.90
N GLN A 573 -36.71 20.51 9.69
CA GLN A 573 -36.81 21.89 9.20
C GLN A 573 -35.73 22.19 8.16
N LEU A 574 -34.47 21.85 8.46
CA LEU A 574 -33.35 22.02 7.52
C LEU A 574 -33.61 21.30 6.20
N LEU A 575 -34.10 20.06 6.24
CA LEU A 575 -34.45 19.28 5.04
C LEU A 575 -35.61 19.92 4.25
N GLY A 576 -36.60 20.50 4.95
CA GLY A 576 -37.73 21.19 4.33
C GLY A 576 -37.34 22.48 3.58
N ASP A 577 -36.26 23.14 4.03
CA ASP A 577 -35.76 24.39 3.44
C ASP A 577 -34.83 24.18 2.21
N LEU A 578 -34.39 22.94 1.96
CA LEU A 578 -33.47 22.64 0.86
C LEU A 578 -34.15 22.84 -0.49
N ARG A 579 -33.68 23.78 -1.31
CA ARG A 579 -34.21 23.99 -2.67
C ARG A 579 -33.52 23.08 -3.69
N TRP A 580 -33.63 21.78 -3.51
CA TRP A 580 -33.11 20.77 -4.47
C TRP A 580 -34.15 20.37 -5.52
N TRP A 581 -35.16 21.22 -5.68
CA TRP A 581 -36.33 21.01 -6.52
C TRP A 581 -36.77 22.27 -7.23
#